data_AF-A0AA42P9J2-F1
#
_entry.id   AF-A0AA42P9J2-F1
#
_cell.length_a   1.000
_cell.length_b   1.000
_cell.length_c   1.000
_cell.angle_alpha   90.00
_cell.angle_beta   90.00
_cell.angle_gamma   90.00
#
_symmetry.space_group_name_H-M   'P 1'
#
loop_
_entity.id
_entity.type
_entity.pdbx_description
1 polymer ?
#
loop_
_entity_poly.entity_id
_entity_poly.type
_entity_poly.pdbx_seq_one_letter_code
_entity_poly.pdbx_strand_id
1 'polypeptide(L)' 'MRLRKVTPKHMLVAGVVLLLVSLAINSLFVRMTCSYYGYQTARDTRYAMFVGCMVKVQDTWIPRHELRVVQ' A
#
# COMPACT_ATOMS: atom_id res chain seq x y z
N MET A 1 24.52 25.40 21.54
CA MET A 1 23.72 24.87 20.41
C MET A 1 23.53 25.96 19.35
N ARG A 2 24.20 25.89 18.19
CA ARG A 2 23.93 26.80 17.07
C ARG A 2 22.79 26.19 16.23
N LEU A 3 21.61 26.79 16.26
CA LEU A 3 20.52 26.45 15.36
C LEU A 3 20.96 26.82 13.93
N ARG A 4 21.17 25.81 13.07
CA ARG A 4 21.42 26.03 11.64
C ARG A 4 20.20 26.77 11.08
N LYS A 5 20.40 27.91 10.42
CA LYS A 5 19.33 28.59 9.67
C LYS A 5 18.87 27.67 8.54
N VAL A 6 17.75 27.00 8.74
CA VAL A 6 17.09 26.20 7.69
C VAL A 6 16.47 27.19 6.72
N THR A 7 16.94 27.19 5.47
CA THR A 7 16.35 28.06 4.44
C THR A 7 15.06 27.43 3.90
N PRO A 8 14.10 28.23 3.41
CA PRO A 8 12.79 27.74 2.95
C PRO A 8 12.90 26.67 1.85
N LYS A 9 13.95 26.74 1.02
CA LYS A 9 14.27 25.73 0.00
C LYS A 9 14.54 24.34 0.61
N HIS A 10 15.24 24.29 1.74
CA HIS A 10 15.53 23.01 2.44
C HIS A 10 14.28 22.45 3.11
N MET A 11 13.38 23.30 3.63
CA MET A 11 12.09 22.84 4.15
C MET A 11 11.21 22.24 3.05
N LEU A 12 11.19 22.86 1.87
CA LEU A 12 10.42 22.35 0.73
C LEU A 12 10.96 20.99 0.27
N VAL A 13 12.28 20.85 0.12
CA VAL A 13 12.91 19.57 -0.23
C VAL A 13 12.62 18.51 0.84
N ALA A 14 12.79 18.82 2.13
CA ALA A 14 12.49 17.90 3.21
C ALA A 14 11.01 17.46 3.20
N GLY A 15 10.08 18.39 2.94
CA GLY A 15 8.65 18.09 2.82
C GLY A 15 8.34 17.14 1.66
N VAL A 16 8.91 17.39 0.48
CA VAL A 16 8.74 16.51 -0.70
C VAL A 16 9.31 15.12 -0.43
N VAL A 17 10.51 15.03 0.15
CA VAL A 17 11.12 13.73 0.50
C VAL A 17 10.25 12.96 1.47
N LEU A 18 9.73 13.62 2.51
CA LEU A 18 8.85 12.98 3.50
C LEU A 18 7.55 12.48 2.88
N LEU A 19 6.97 13.24 1.94
CA LEU A 19 5.79 12.83 1.18
C LEU A 19 6.06 11.64 0.26
N LEU A 20 7.20 11.59 -0.42
CA LEU A 20 7.56 10.44 -1.26
C LEU A 20 7.78 9.18 -0.42
N VAL A 21 8.45 9.32 0.74
CA VAL A 21 8.67 8.20 1.68
C VAL A 21 7.33 7.68 2.22
N SER A 22 6.40 8.56 2.60
CA SER A 22 5.10 8.12 3.11
C SER A 22 4.27 7.39 2.04
N LEU A 23 4.30 7.86 0.79
CA LEU A 23 3.65 7.16 -0.33
C LEU A 23 4.27 5.78 -0.58
N ALA A 24 5.60 5.67 -0.52
CA ALA A 24 6.30 4.40 -0.69
C ALA A 24 5.95 3.41 0.42
N ILE A 25 5.97 3.85 1.69
CA ILE A 25 5.58 3.03 2.84
C ILE A 25 4.13 2.57 2.70
N ASN A 26 3.22 3.48 2.35
CA ASN A 26 1.81 3.15 2.16
C ASN A 26 1.61 2.10 1.06
N SER A 27 2.28 2.26 -0.09
CA SER A 27 2.25 1.29 -1.18
C SER A 27 2.74 -0.09 -0.75
N LEU A 28 3.85 -0.15 0.00
CA LEU A 28 4.38 -1.41 0.53
C LEU A 28 3.42 -2.05 1.51
N PHE A 29 2.82 -1.27 2.41
CA PHE A 29 1.88 -1.76 3.41
C PHE A 29 0.63 -2.38 2.77
N VAL A 30 0.05 -1.75 1.76
CA VAL A 30 -1.12 -2.28 1.05
C VAL A 30 -0.78 -3.59 0.31
N ARG A 31 0.40 -3.68 -0.31
CA ARG A 31 0.84 -4.92 -0.98
C ARG A 31 1.11 -6.04 0.02
N MET A 32 1.77 -5.71 1.13
CA MET A 32 2.11 -6.66 2.19
C MET A 32 0.86 -7.22 2.85
N THR A 33 -0.12 -6.37 3.19
CA THR A 33 -1.40 -6.81 3.76
C THR A 33 -2.19 -7.71 2.81
N CYS A 34 -2.10 -7.49 1.49
CA CYS A 34 -2.70 -8.38 0.50
C CYS A 34 -2.05 -9.77 0.48
N SER A 35 -0.71 -9.81 0.41
CA SER A 35 0.05 -11.07 0.44
C SER A 35 -0.17 -11.83 1.74
N TYR A 36 -0.22 -11.12 2.87
CA TYR A 36 -0.44 -11.71 4.19
C TYR A 36 -1.84 -12.31 4.32
N TYR A 37 -2.86 -11.67 3.72
CA TYR A 37 -4.21 -12.23 3.66
C TYR A 37 -4.23 -13.58 2.93
N GLY A 38 -3.54 -13.70 1.78
CA GLY A 38 -3.44 -14.96 1.05
C GLY A 38 -2.75 -16.05 1.87
N TYR A 39 -1.65 -15.71 2.54
CA TYR A 39 -0.93 -16.62 3.44
C TYR A 39 -1.82 -17.14 4.57
N GLN A 40 -2.58 -16.27 5.24
CA GLN A 40 -3.44 -16.68 6.35
C GLN A 40 -4.67 -17.48 5.92
N THR A 41 -5.25 -17.17 4.76
CA THR A 41 -6.52 -17.78 4.32
C THR A 41 -6.32 -18.96 3.37
N ALA A 42 -5.05 -19.34 3.09
CA ALA A 42 -4.69 -20.30 2.06
C ALA A 42 -5.37 -20.00 0.71
N ARG A 43 -5.46 -18.71 0.36
CA ARG A 43 -6.05 -18.22 -0.90
C ARG A 43 -4.97 -17.66 -1.81
N ASP A 44 -5.14 -17.89 -3.11
CA ASP A 44 -4.35 -17.19 -4.11
C ASP A 44 -4.73 -15.71 -4.11
N THR A 45 -3.74 -14.84 -3.90
CA THR A 45 -3.93 -13.39 -3.85
C THR A 45 -2.98 -12.69 -4.81
N ARG A 46 -3.42 -11.56 -5.36
CA ARG A 46 -2.56 -10.67 -6.14
C ARG A 46 -2.97 -9.23 -5.95
N TYR A 47 -2.00 -8.34 -5.97
CA TYR A 47 -2.24 -6.90 -5.94
C TYR A 47 -2.37 -6.37 -7.38
N ALA A 48 -3.43 -5.62 -7.65
CA ALA A 48 -3.57 -4.85 -8.88
C ALA A 48 -3.63 -3.36 -8.60
N MET A 49 -2.96 -2.57 -9.44
CA MET A 49 -2.94 -1.11 -9.32
C MET A 49 -4.38 -0.56 -9.45
N PHE A 50 -4.76 0.34 -8.55
CA PHE A 50 -6.09 0.96 -8.42
C PHE A 50 -7.25 0.08 -7.95
N VAL A 51 -7.21 -1.24 -8.21
CA VAL A 51 -8.24 -2.17 -7.71
C VAL A 51 -7.95 -2.62 -6.28
N GLY A 52 -6.67 -2.74 -5.92
CA GLY A 52 -6.22 -3.21 -4.62
C GLY A 52 -5.98 -4.71 -4.59
N CYS A 53 -6.31 -5.34 -3.45
CA CYS A 53 -6.09 -6.76 -3.26
C CYS A 53 -7.18 -7.60 -3.95
N MET A 54 -6.78 -8.49 -4.85
CA MET A 54 -7.66 -9.47 -5.49
C MET A 54 -7.39 -10.87 -4.94
N VAL A 55 -8.43 -11.68 -4.89
CA VAL A 55 -8.42 -13.06 -4.40
C VAL A 55 -8.98 -13.97 -5.49
N LYS A 56 -8.39 -15.13 -5.69
CA LYS A 56 -8.89 -16.12 -6.65
C LYS A 56 -10.07 -16.90 -6.04
N VAL A 57 -11.19 -16.94 -6.75
CA VAL A 57 -12.39 -17.70 -6.39
C VAL A 57 -12.92 -18.35 -7.67
N GLN A 58 -13.04 -19.69 -7.69
CA GLN A 58 -13.59 -20.44 -8.84
C GLN A 58 -13.01 -19.96 -10.19
N ASP A 59 -11.68 -19.86 -10.28
CA ASP A 59 -10.92 -19.36 -11.43
C ASP A 59 -11.10 -17.89 -11.85
N THR A 60 -11.86 -17.11 -11.09
CA THR A 60 -12.00 -15.66 -11.29
C THR A 60 -11.26 -14.87 -10.22
N TRP A 61 -10.80 -13.67 -10.58
CA TRP A 61 -10.15 -12.76 -9.64
C TRP A 61 -11.17 -11.74 -9.14
N ILE A 62 -11.48 -11.82 -7.85
CA ILE A 62 -12.51 -11.00 -7.21
C ILE A 62 -11.82 -10.03 -6.24
N PRO A 63 -12.18 -8.74 -6.22
CA PRO A 63 -11.66 -7.78 -5.25
C PRO A 63 -11.98 -8.21 -3.82
N ARG A 64 -11.02 -8.07 -2.89
CA ARG A 64 -11.17 -8.51 -1.49
C ARG A 64 -12.43 -7.97 -0.82
N HIS A 65 -12.79 -6.73 -1.12
CA HIS A 65 -13.95 -6.06 -0.54
C HIS A 65 -15.30 -6.60 -1.06
N GLU A 66 -15.30 -7.31 -2.19
CA GLU A 66 -16.47 -7.95 -2.79
C GLU A 66 -16.60 -9.42 -2.40
N LEU A 67 -15.62 -10.06 -1.73
CA LEU A 67 -15.77 -11.48 -1.35
C LEU A 67 -16.95 -11.75 -0.42
N ARG A 68 -17.34 -10.76 0.39
CA ARG A 68 -18.46 -10.84 1.33
C ARG A 68 -19.83 -10.92 0.67
N VAL A 69 -19.96 -10.55 -0.61
CA VAL A 69 -21.21 -10.72 -1.38
C VAL A 69 -21.22 -12.00 -2.22
N VAL A 70 -20.08 -12.68 -2.33
CA VAL A 70 -19.92 -13.90 -3.15
C VAL A 70 -19.96 -15.19 -2.29
N GLN A 71 -19.82 -15.07 -0.97
CA GLN A 71 -19.87 -16.17 0.00
C GLN A 71 -21.22 -16.21 0.72
#